data_AF-A0A2D0IQG2-F1
#
_entry.id   AF-A0A2D0IQG2-F1
#
_cell.length_a   1.000
_cell.length_b   1.000
_cell.length_c   1.000
_cell.angle_alpha   90.00
_cell.angle_beta   90.00
_cell.angle_gamma   90.00
#
_symmetry.space_group_name_H-M   'P 1'
#
loop_
_entity.id
_entity.type
_entity.pdbx_description
1 polymer ?
#
loop_
_entity_poly.entity_id
_entity_poly.type
_entity_poly.pdbx_seq_one_letter_code
_entity_poly.pdbx_strand_id
1 'polypeptide(L)'
;MFHIINPLDFGAVGDGITDDTLALINAMNSIPDFGVLDLLGKKYSVYNSISGVTTGDAAPLNNILRLYNKNNITIRDGCIFSGNPTVSNNKFRYLTTLTIDGCNNIKVENVRLESKGENYGDTDASFNLDFEKRGRDINLLNPV
;
A
#
# COMPACT_ATOMS: atom_id res chain seq x y z
N MET A 1 -14.82 2.05 21.82
CA MET A 1 -13.86 3.15 21.56
C MET A 1 -13.14 2.78 20.27
N PHE A 2 -13.15 3.64 19.26
CA PHE A 2 -12.38 3.38 18.03
C PHE A 2 -10.90 3.68 18.31
N HIS A 3 -10.03 2.70 18.09
CA HIS A 3 -8.58 2.89 18.20
C HIS A 3 -8.05 3.38 16.87
N ILE A 4 -7.60 4.64 16.83
CA ILE A 4 -6.98 5.24 15.66
C ILE A 4 -5.46 5.10 15.82
N ILE A 5 -4.85 4.45 14.84
CA ILE A 5 -3.41 4.31 14.68
C ILE A 5 -3.00 5.15 13.48
N ASN A 6 -1.93 5.94 13.62
CA ASN A 6 -1.34 6.66 12.50
C ASN A 6 0.14 6.26 12.34
N PRO A 7 0.69 6.22 11.11
CA PRO A 7 2.08 5.83 10.89
C PRO A 7 3.13 6.77 11.49
N LEU A 8 2.79 8.04 11.74
CA LEU A 8 3.73 9.03 12.28
C LEU A 8 4.16 8.68 13.71
N ASP A 9 3.26 8.10 14.51
CA ASP A 9 3.57 7.59 15.86
C ASP A 9 4.62 6.46 15.85
N PHE A 10 4.87 5.86 14.68
CA PHE A 10 5.83 4.77 14.47
C PHE A 10 7.08 5.25 13.70
N GLY A 11 7.23 6.56 13.53
CA GLY A 11 8.41 7.17 12.90
C GLY A 11 8.32 7.34 11.39
N ALA A 12 7.13 7.18 10.78
CA ALA A 12 6.94 7.53 9.37
C ALA A 12 7.05 9.04 9.16
N VAL A 13 7.50 9.45 7.97
CA VAL A 13 7.58 10.85 7.55
C VAL A 13 6.40 11.22 6.66
N GLY A 14 6.00 10.35 5.73
CA GLY A 14 4.85 10.58 4.85
C GLY A 14 5.06 11.72 3.84
N ASP A 15 6.29 11.95 3.43
CA ASP A 15 6.70 12.98 2.45
C ASP A 15 6.71 12.47 1.00
N GLY A 16 6.44 11.19 0.79
CA GLY A 16 6.48 10.52 -0.51
C GLY A 16 7.88 10.30 -1.07
N ILE A 17 8.92 10.40 -0.24
CA ILE A 17 10.33 10.23 -0.63
C ILE A 17 11.03 9.29 0.35
N THR A 18 10.88 9.52 1.65
CA THR A 18 11.46 8.71 2.72
C THR A 18 10.86 7.31 2.69
N ASP A 19 11.69 6.28 2.94
CA ASP A 19 11.21 4.91 3.06
C ASP A 19 10.49 4.72 4.40
N ASP A 20 9.17 4.65 4.34
CA ASP A 20 8.26 4.52 5.48
C ASP A 20 7.89 3.06 5.80
N THR A 21 8.53 2.07 5.14
CA THR A 21 8.16 0.65 5.20
C THR A 21 8.06 0.14 6.63
N LEU A 22 9.11 0.35 7.43
CA LEU A 22 9.18 -0.21 8.78
C LEU A 22 8.14 0.44 9.71
N ALA A 23 7.96 1.75 9.60
CA ALA A 23 6.97 2.48 10.38
C ALA A 23 5.54 2.02 10.05
N LEU A 24 5.22 1.84 8.77
CA LEU A 24 3.93 1.32 8.34
C LEU A 24 3.68 -0.13 8.78
N ILE A 25 4.69 -1.01 8.72
CA ILE A 25 4.59 -2.38 9.25
C ILE A 25 4.28 -2.36 10.75
N ASN A 26 5.01 -1.55 11.51
CA ASN A 26 4.81 -1.44 12.95
C ASN A 26 3.42 -0.87 13.28
N ALA A 27 2.98 0.15 12.54
CA ALA A 27 1.63 0.69 12.66
C ALA A 27 0.58 -0.41 12.42
N MET A 28 0.64 -1.16 11.31
CA MET A 28 -0.31 -2.23 10.99
C MET A 28 -0.35 -3.35 12.04
N ASN A 29 0.81 -3.76 12.54
CA ASN A 29 0.90 -4.79 13.58
C ASN A 29 0.24 -4.35 14.89
N SER A 30 0.28 -3.05 15.20
CA SER A 30 -0.29 -2.47 16.42
C SER A 30 -1.81 -2.31 16.39
N ILE A 31 -2.44 -2.34 15.22
CA ILE A 31 -3.88 -2.07 15.09
C ILE A 31 -4.68 -3.20 15.76
N PRO A 32 -5.53 -2.92 16.75
CA PRO A 32 -6.45 -3.90 17.30
C PRO A 32 -7.64 -4.13 16.36
N ASP A 33 -8.38 -5.22 16.54
CA ASP A 33 -9.68 -5.38 15.87
C ASP A 33 -10.59 -4.18 16.15
N PHE A 34 -11.46 -3.84 15.19
CA PHE A 34 -12.28 -2.61 15.20
C PHE A 34 -11.46 -1.31 15.15
N GLY A 35 -10.17 -1.39 14.81
CA GLY A 35 -9.26 -0.26 14.69
C GLY A 35 -9.30 0.45 13.34
N VAL A 36 -8.69 1.63 13.31
CA VAL A 36 -8.53 2.45 12.13
C VAL A 36 -7.04 2.73 11.91
N LEU A 37 -6.53 2.44 10.70
CA LEU A 37 -5.29 3.01 10.21
C LEU A 37 -5.60 4.31 9.48
N ASP A 38 -5.24 5.44 10.08
CA ASP A 38 -5.40 6.76 9.50
C ASP A 38 -4.07 7.24 8.91
N LEU A 39 -4.02 7.38 7.58
CA LEU A 39 -2.82 7.78 6.85
C LEU A 39 -2.66 9.32 6.82
N LEU A 40 -3.58 10.08 7.40
CA LEU A 40 -3.50 11.54 7.64
C LEU A 40 -3.32 12.40 6.37
N GLY A 41 -3.83 11.94 5.23
CA GLY A 41 -3.69 12.57 3.92
C GLY A 41 -2.26 12.56 3.36
N LYS A 42 -1.34 11.81 3.99
CA LYS A 42 0.08 11.76 3.62
C LYS A 42 0.36 10.78 2.49
N LYS A 43 1.57 10.84 1.94
CA LYS A 43 2.07 9.92 0.92
C LYS A 43 3.25 9.13 1.48
N TYR A 44 3.11 7.81 1.58
CA TYR A 44 4.14 6.94 2.16
C TYR A 44 4.80 6.11 1.06
N SER A 45 6.11 6.26 0.94
CA SER A 45 6.92 5.46 0.01
C SER A 45 7.38 4.20 0.74
N VAL A 46 7.18 3.03 0.14
CA VAL A 46 7.61 1.74 0.72
C VAL A 46 8.56 1.00 -0.21
N TYR A 47 9.43 0.18 0.37
CA TYR A 47 10.36 -0.71 -0.30
C TYR A 47 11.38 0.00 -1.20
N ASN A 48 11.79 1.22 -0.85
CA ASN A 48 12.65 2.06 -1.69
C ASN A 48 14.02 1.40 -1.97
N SER A 49 14.48 0.52 -1.09
CA SER A 49 15.74 -0.21 -1.25
C SER A 49 15.61 -1.61 -1.85
N ILE A 50 14.41 -2.06 -2.24
CA ILE A 50 14.20 -3.43 -2.74
C ILE A 50 14.34 -3.45 -4.27
N SER A 51 15.37 -4.15 -4.76
CA SER A 51 15.64 -4.28 -6.20
C SER A 51 14.85 -5.38 -6.92
N GLY A 52 14.07 -6.17 -6.19
CA GLY A 52 13.32 -7.32 -6.73
C GLY A 52 14.20 -8.56 -6.99
N VAL A 53 13.56 -9.69 -7.27
CA VAL A 53 14.23 -11.00 -7.50
C VAL A 53 13.71 -11.70 -8.74
N THR A 54 14.55 -12.49 -9.42
CA THR A 54 14.13 -13.28 -10.58
C THR A 54 13.46 -14.60 -10.19
N THR A 55 13.71 -15.11 -8.98
CA THR A 55 13.15 -16.35 -8.43
C THR A 55 13.07 -16.24 -6.90
N GLY A 56 12.08 -16.90 -6.30
CA GLY A 56 11.85 -16.85 -4.85
C GLY A 56 11.14 -15.58 -4.37
N ASP A 57 11.22 -15.35 -3.06
CA ASP A 57 10.63 -14.20 -2.37
C ASP A 57 11.61 -13.03 -2.33
N ALA A 58 11.15 -11.82 -2.63
CA ALA A 58 12.01 -10.63 -2.67
C ALA A 58 12.41 -10.12 -1.26
N ALA A 59 11.70 -10.53 -0.22
CA ALA A 59 11.98 -10.22 1.18
C ALA A 59 11.34 -11.25 2.11
N PRO A 60 11.84 -11.43 3.34
CA PRO A 60 11.20 -12.26 4.35
C PRO A 60 9.85 -11.65 4.80
N LEU A 61 8.97 -12.50 5.34
CA LEU A 61 7.58 -12.13 5.68
C LEU A 61 7.46 -10.93 6.65
N ASN A 62 8.41 -10.76 7.57
CA ASN A 62 8.43 -9.65 8.53
C ASN A 62 8.78 -8.29 7.91
N ASN A 63 9.21 -8.29 6.64
CA ASN A 63 9.48 -7.08 5.87
C ASN A 63 8.36 -6.79 4.86
N ILE A 64 7.22 -7.48 4.97
CA ILE A 64 6.04 -7.28 4.13
C ILE A 64 5.06 -6.38 4.85
N LEU A 65 4.60 -5.33 4.19
CA LEU A 65 3.48 -4.51 4.61
C LEU A 65 2.18 -5.33 4.51
N ARG A 66 1.87 -6.03 5.60
CA ARG A 66 0.79 -7.01 5.67
C ARG A 66 -0.13 -6.72 6.86
N LEU A 67 -1.40 -6.46 6.57
CA LEU A 67 -2.46 -6.54 7.57
C LEU A 67 -2.83 -8.01 7.73
N TYR A 68 -2.57 -8.59 8.90
CA TYR A 68 -2.72 -10.02 9.15
C TYR A 68 -3.68 -10.34 10.30
N ASN A 69 -4.62 -11.24 10.03
CA ASN A 69 -5.53 -11.83 11.03
C ASN A 69 -6.26 -10.77 11.87
N LYS A 70 -6.88 -9.79 11.19
CA LYS A 70 -7.64 -8.71 11.82
C LYS A 70 -9.11 -8.72 11.42
N ASN A 71 -9.96 -8.23 12.32
CA ASN A 71 -11.38 -8.07 12.09
C ASN A 71 -11.81 -6.60 12.16
N ASN A 72 -12.69 -6.19 11.25
CA ASN A 72 -13.35 -4.88 11.29
C ASN A 72 -12.36 -3.70 11.23
N ILE A 73 -11.37 -3.75 10.35
CA ILE A 73 -10.38 -2.67 10.19
C ILE A 73 -10.82 -1.68 9.13
N THR A 74 -10.62 -0.39 9.40
CA THR A 74 -10.68 0.66 8.37
C THR A 74 -9.28 1.19 8.07
N ILE A 75 -8.90 1.25 6.79
CA ILE A 75 -7.71 1.97 6.32
C ILE A 75 -8.20 3.20 5.57
N ARG A 76 -7.73 4.39 5.94
CA ARG A 76 -8.24 5.63 5.36
C ARG A 76 -7.23 6.74 5.12
N ASP A 77 -7.63 7.67 4.26
CA ASP A 77 -7.07 9.01 4.11
C ASP A 77 -5.57 9.06 3.79
N GLY A 78 -5.14 8.66 2.60
CA GLY A 78 -3.73 8.83 2.20
C GLY A 78 -3.31 8.01 0.99
N CYS A 79 -1.99 7.91 0.78
CA CYS A 79 -1.41 7.15 -0.32
C CYS A 79 -0.26 6.27 0.17
N ILE A 80 -0.25 5.01 -0.26
CA ILE A 80 0.88 4.08 -0.10
C ILE A 80 1.31 3.63 -1.49
N PHE A 81 2.60 3.75 -1.78
CA PHE A 81 3.15 3.36 -3.08
C PHE A 81 4.53 2.73 -2.92
N SER A 82 4.89 1.80 -3.81
CA SER A 82 6.26 1.28 -3.85
C SER A 82 7.20 2.34 -4.44
N GLY A 83 8.17 2.79 -3.65
CA GLY A 83 9.25 3.64 -4.12
C GLY A 83 10.33 2.81 -4.80
N ASN A 84 11.04 3.41 -5.76
CA ASN A 84 12.11 2.79 -6.55
C ASN A 84 11.69 1.68 -7.55
N PRO A 85 10.88 2.00 -8.55
CA PRO A 85 10.70 1.13 -9.70
C PRO A 85 11.94 1.21 -10.60
N THR A 86 12.79 0.19 -10.56
CA THR A 86 13.84 0.06 -11.56
C THR A 86 13.22 -0.18 -12.93
N VAL A 87 13.91 0.25 -13.98
CA VAL A 87 13.65 -0.20 -15.34
C VAL A 87 14.72 -1.23 -15.66
N SER A 88 14.31 -2.44 -16.01
CA SER A 88 15.21 -3.56 -16.24
C SER A 88 14.82 -4.30 -17.52
N ASN A 89 15.83 -4.80 -18.25
CA ASN A 89 15.62 -5.73 -19.37
C ASN A 89 15.27 -7.15 -18.89
N ASN A 90 15.45 -7.42 -17.59
CA ASN A 90 15.09 -8.66 -16.93
C ASN A 90 13.81 -8.47 -16.12
N LYS A 91 12.94 -9.48 -16.13
CA LYS A 91 11.72 -9.49 -15.32
C LYS A 91 12.06 -9.77 -13.86
N PHE A 92 11.89 -8.80 -12.97
CA PHE A 92 11.95 -9.02 -11.52
C PHE A 92 10.57 -9.17 -10.89
N ARG A 93 10.55 -9.80 -9.72
CA ARG A 93 9.41 -9.92 -8.81
C ARG A 93 9.64 -8.96 -7.65
N TYR A 94 8.65 -8.12 -7.36
CA TYR A 94 8.67 -7.17 -6.26
C TYR A 94 7.70 -7.58 -5.17
N LEU A 95 7.84 -6.92 -4.02
CA LEU A 95 6.89 -7.00 -2.94
C LEU A 95 5.58 -6.33 -3.36
N THR A 96 4.46 -6.91 -2.95
CA THR A 96 3.15 -6.26 -3.09
C THR A 96 3.11 -5.04 -2.17
N THR A 97 2.65 -3.89 -2.68
CA THR A 97 2.55 -2.64 -1.90
C THR A 97 1.82 -2.82 -0.58
N LEU A 98 0.71 -3.57 -0.57
CA LEU A 98 -0.06 -3.90 0.61
C LEU A 98 -0.63 -5.32 0.49
N THR A 99 -0.45 -6.13 1.52
CA THR A 99 -1.10 -7.44 1.65
C THR A 99 -2.18 -7.41 2.73
N ILE A 100 -3.36 -7.94 2.44
CA ILE A 100 -4.43 -8.18 3.41
C ILE A 100 -4.66 -9.68 3.45
N ASP A 101 -4.40 -10.31 4.60
CA ASP A 101 -4.34 -11.77 4.73
C ASP A 101 -5.00 -12.26 6.02
N GLY A 102 -5.84 -13.28 5.92
CA GLY A 102 -6.62 -13.80 7.05
C GLY A 102 -7.53 -12.77 7.71
N CYS A 103 -7.87 -11.69 7.01
CA CYS A 103 -8.66 -10.60 7.56
C CYS A 103 -10.14 -10.73 7.21
N ASN A 104 -11.01 -10.23 8.08
CA ASN A 104 -12.46 -10.22 7.89
C ASN A 104 -13.02 -8.80 8.09
N ASN A 105 -13.93 -8.40 7.20
CA ASN A 105 -14.52 -7.06 7.17
C ASN A 105 -13.49 -5.91 7.18
N ILE A 106 -12.85 -5.67 6.03
CA ILE A 106 -11.86 -4.59 5.86
C ILE A 106 -12.45 -3.51 4.97
N LYS A 107 -12.47 -2.28 5.47
CA LYS A 107 -12.88 -1.09 4.73
C LYS A 107 -11.64 -0.32 4.29
N VAL A 108 -11.59 0.05 3.01
CA VAL A 108 -10.61 1.00 2.46
C VAL A 108 -11.37 2.21 1.97
N GLU A 109 -11.05 3.40 2.47
CA GLU A 109 -11.81 4.63 2.22
C GLU A 109 -10.89 5.83 2.02
N ASN A 110 -11.03 6.55 0.90
CA ASN A 110 -10.16 7.70 0.60
C ASN A 110 -8.65 7.35 0.65
N VAL A 111 -8.29 6.15 0.21
CA VAL A 111 -6.89 5.69 0.11
C VAL A 111 -6.53 5.46 -1.34
N ARG A 112 -5.32 5.86 -1.71
CA ARG A 112 -4.69 5.43 -2.95
C ARG A 112 -3.62 4.38 -2.66
N LEU A 113 -3.71 3.25 -3.33
CA LEU A 113 -2.69 2.20 -3.29
C LEU A 113 -2.10 2.09 -4.68
N GLU A 114 -0.85 2.50 -4.83
CA GLU A 114 -0.14 2.41 -6.10
C GLU A 114 0.78 1.20 -6.04
N SER A 115 0.45 0.17 -6.82
CA SER A 115 1.34 -0.97 -7.05
C SER A 115 2.06 -0.75 -8.35
N LYS A 116 3.37 -1.02 -8.37
CA LYS A 116 4.15 -0.94 -9.60
C LYS A 116 4.76 -2.30 -9.89
N GLY A 117 4.41 -2.86 -11.04
CA GLY A 117 5.14 -3.96 -11.65
C GLY A 117 6.19 -3.42 -12.61
N GLU A 118 7.29 -4.14 -12.76
CA GLU A 118 8.23 -3.88 -13.85
C GLU A 118 7.65 -4.37 -15.19
N ASN A 119 7.78 -3.51 -16.21
CA ASN A 119 7.25 -3.73 -17.56
C ASN A 119 7.95 -4.95 -18.21
N TYR A 120 7.30 -5.86 -18.93
CA TYR A 120 6.39 -5.67 -20.08
C TYR A 120 4.87 -5.68 -19.82
N GLY A 121 4.40 -5.21 -18.67
CA GLY A 121 3.13 -4.50 -18.63
C GLY A 121 3.14 -3.56 -17.44
N ASP A 122 2.99 -2.26 -17.66
CA ASP A 122 2.67 -1.35 -16.58
C ASP A 122 1.49 -1.92 -15.81
N THR A 123 1.66 -2.14 -14.51
CA THR A 123 0.56 -2.65 -13.67
C THR A 123 -0.56 -1.58 -13.52
N ASP A 124 -0.40 -0.41 -14.14
CA ASP A 124 -1.37 0.68 -14.19
C ASP A 124 -1.26 1.67 -15.40
N ALA A 125 -0.42 1.45 -16.43
CA ALA A 125 -0.38 2.40 -17.57
C ALA A 125 -1.58 2.18 -18.50
N SER A 126 -2.71 2.72 -18.08
CA SER A 126 -3.63 3.31 -19.03
C SER A 126 -2.84 4.27 -19.93
N PHE A 127 -2.92 4.07 -21.24
CA PHE A 127 -2.45 5.05 -22.20
C PHE A 127 -3.13 6.40 -21.89
N ASN A 128 -2.35 7.47 -21.72
CA ASN A 128 -2.77 8.88 -21.82
C ASN A 128 -4.14 9.22 -21.21
N LEU A 129 -4.37 8.89 -19.94
CA LEU A 129 -5.43 9.53 -19.17
C LEU A 129 -4.84 10.67 -18.32
N ASP A 130 -5.33 11.88 -18.61
CA ASP A 130 -5.19 13.10 -17.84
C ASP A 130 -5.57 12.87 -16.36
N PHE A 131 -4.87 13.54 -15.45
CA PHE A 131 -4.92 13.34 -14.00
C PHE A 131 -6.36 13.24 -13.42
N GLU A 132 -7.27 14.04 -13.96
CA GLU A 132 -8.71 14.11 -13.63
C GLU A 132 -9.52 12.83 -13.96
N LYS A 133 -9.04 11.99 -14.88
CA LYS A 133 -9.71 10.76 -15.30
C LYS A 133 -9.26 9.52 -14.53
N ARG A 134 -8.09 9.57 -13.88
CA ARG A 134 -7.57 8.45 -13.05
C ARG A 134 -8.36 8.22 -11.76
N GLY A 135 -9.20 9.17 -11.35
CA GLY A 135 -10.01 9.09 -10.12
C GLY A 135 -11.51 8.85 -10.33
N ARG A 136 -11.99 8.67 -11.58
CA ARG A 136 -13.44 8.63 -11.89
C ARG A 136 -14.02 7.29 -12.33
N ASP A 137 -13.20 6.26 -12.54
CA ASP A 137 -13.67 4.97 -13.07
C ASP A 137 -13.94 3.90 -12.00
N ILE A 138 -14.35 4.33 -10.80
CA ILE A 138 -15.21 3.50 -9.95
C ILE A 138 -16.64 4.02 -10.12
N ASN A 139 -17.25 3.65 -11.25
CA ASN A 139 -18.70 3.47 -11.27
C ASN A 139 -18.95 2.10 -10.63
N LEU A 140 -19.04 2.07 -9.29
CA LEU A 140 -19.79 1.02 -8.62
C LEU A 140 -21.19 1.11 -9.21
N LEU A 141 -21.53 0.14 -10.05
CA LEU A 141 -22.86 -0.02 -10.62
C LEU A 141 -23.88 0.24 -9.51
N ASN A 142 -24.73 1.24 -9.72
CA ASN A 142 -25.86 1.50 -8.84
C ASN A 142 -26.58 0.17 -8.57
N PRO A 143 -26.80 -0.21 -7.30
CA PRO A 143 -27.59 -1.39 -7.02
C PRO A 143 -29.01 -1.14 -7.55
N VAL A 144 -29.45 -2.04 -8.44
CA VAL A 144 -30.87 -2.19 -8.80
C VAL A 144 -31.59 -2.83 -7.64
#